data_AF-A0A7V2I7A2-F1
#
_entry.id   AF-A0A7V2I7A2-F1
#
_cell.length_a   1.000
_cell.length_b   1.000
_cell.length_c   1.000
_cell.angle_alpha   90.00
_cell.angle_beta   90.00
_cell.angle_gamma   90.00
#
_symmetry.space_group_name_H-M   'P 1'
#
loop_
_entity.id
_entity.type
_entity.pdbx_description
1 polymer ?
#
loop_
_entity_poly.entity_id
_entity_poly.type
_entity_poly.pdbx_seq_one_letter_code
_entity_poly.pdbx_strand_id
1 'polypeptide(L)' 'MLAGVHRAPALRDAGALSSPRGGDFLWLVGGDLAVGYREHDARGVHLACLGTVTGQAATPEAVCVLRG' A
#
# COMPACT_ATOMS: atom_id res chain seq x y z
N MET A 1 -4.59 -20.13 -0.78
CA MET A 1 -4.33 -18.89 0.00
C MET A 1 -5.31 -18.90 1.18
N LEU A 2 -4.83 -18.88 2.42
CA LEU A 2 -5.68 -18.92 3.61
C LEU A 2 -6.39 -17.57 3.79
N ALA A 3 -7.69 -17.59 4.07
CA ALA A 3 -8.43 -16.40 4.49
C ALA A 3 -7.84 -15.89 5.82
N GLY A 4 -7.69 -14.56 5.94
CA GLY A 4 -7.09 -13.92 7.09
C GLY A 4 -7.79 -12.60 7.42
N VAL A 5 -7.78 -12.24 8.70
CA VAL A 5 -8.21 -10.92 9.17
C VAL A 5 -6.97 -10.09 9.41
N HIS A 6 -6.84 -8.98 8.69
CA HIS A 6 -5.71 -8.07 8.80
C HIS A 6 -6.15 -6.78 9.47
N ARG A 7 -5.41 -6.34 10.50
CA ARG A 7 -5.60 -5.00 11.06
C ARG A 7 -5.01 -3.98 10.08
N ALA A 8 -5.84 -3.05 9.60
CA ALA A 8 -5.44 -2.04 8.63
C ALA A 8 -5.65 -0.62 9.20
N PRO A 9 -4.66 -0.03 9.91
CA PRO A 9 -4.79 1.31 10.47
C PRO A 9 -5.03 2.42 9.45
N ALA A 10 -4.67 2.18 8.18
CA ALA A 10 -4.92 3.11 7.09
C ALA A 10 -6.41 3.24 6.73
N LEU A 11 -7.24 2.23 7.05
CA LEU A 11 -8.69 2.29 6.92
C LEU A 11 -9.27 2.93 8.19
N ARG A 12 -9.36 4.25 8.20
CA ARG A 12 -9.91 5.02 9.32
C ARG A 12 -11.39 4.71 9.50
N ASP A 13 -11.76 4.15 10.65
CA ASP A 13 -13.14 3.81 11.04
C ASP A 13 -13.92 3.01 9.98
N ALA A 14 -13.20 2.14 9.26
CA ALA A 14 -13.75 1.33 8.17
C ALA A 14 -13.10 -0.05 8.11
N GLY A 15 -13.77 -0.97 7.42
CA GLY A 15 -13.26 -2.29 7.08
C GLY A 15 -13.45 -2.59 5.60
N ALA A 16 -12.81 -3.66 5.14
CA ALA A 16 -13.02 -4.18 3.79
C ALA A 16 -12.98 -5.71 3.83
N LEU A 17 -13.93 -6.34 3.15
CA LEU A 17 -13.91 -7.77 2.86
C LEU A 17 -13.64 -7.94 1.37
N SER A 18 -12.56 -8.63 1.04
CA SER A 18 -12.20 -8.94 -0.35
C SER A 18 -11.76 -10.39 -0.50
N SER A 19 -11.85 -10.89 -1.73
CA SER A 19 -11.34 -12.23 -2.06
C SER A 19 -9.83 -12.19 -2.31
N PRO A 20 -9.03 -13.09 -1.71
CA PRO A 20 -7.59 -13.19 -1.99
C PRO A 20 -7.29 -14.04 -3.24
N ARG A 21 -8.25 -14.16 -4.18
CA ARG A 21 -8.09 -14.98 -5.40
C ARG A 21 -7.04 -14.43 -6.38
N GLY A 22 -6.62 -13.18 -6.20
CA GLY A 22 -5.63 -12.52 -7.03
C GLY A 22 -6.23 -11.88 -8.28
N GLY A 23 -5.53 -10.88 -8.83
CA GLY A 23 -5.91 -10.19 -10.07
C GLY A 23 -6.91 -9.05 -9.92
N ASP A 24 -7.71 -9.00 -8.84
CA ASP A 24 -8.76 -7.99 -8.66
C ASP A 24 -8.21 -6.59 -8.28
N PHE A 25 -7.14 -6.56 -7.47
CA PHE A 25 -6.49 -5.34 -6.99
C PHE A 25 -4.99 -5.41 -7.29
N LEU A 26 -4.52 -4.51 -8.14
CA LEU A 26 -3.15 -4.50 -8.65
C LEU A 26 -2.36 -3.36 -8.03
N TRP A 27 -1.16 -3.68 -7.57
CA TRP A 27 -0.11 -2.73 -7.24
C TRP A 27 0.98 -2.84 -8.28
N LEU A 28 1.11 -1.79 -9.10
CA LEU A 28 2.14 -1.71 -10.13
C LEU A 28 3.32 -0.94 -9.58
N VAL A 29 4.48 -1.59 -9.50
CA VAL A 29 5.71 -1.03 -8.95
C VAL A 29 6.63 -0.68 -10.11
N GLY A 30 6.76 0.62 -10.41
CA GLY A 30 7.74 1.14 -11.36
C GLY A 30 9.15 1.26 -10.75
N GLY A 31 9.21 1.50 -9.45
CA GLY A 31 10.42 1.43 -8.63
C GLY A 31 10.03 1.10 -7.19
N ASP A 32 10.65 0.07 -6.64
CA ASP A 32 10.37 -0.36 -5.26
C ASP A 32 10.87 0.68 -4.25
N LEU A 33 10.43 0.55 -2.99
CA LEU A 33 10.86 1.42 -1.91
C LEU A 33 12.38 1.36 -1.76
N ALA A 34 13.02 2.50 -1.95
CA ALA A 34 14.45 2.69 -1.82
C ALA A 34 14.76 3.86 -0.89
N VAL A 35 15.94 3.82 -0.27
CA VAL A 35 16.49 4.93 0.50
C VAL A 35 17.62 5.57 -0.28
N GLY A 36 17.50 6.86 -0.55
CA GLY A 36 18.50 7.68 -1.22
C GLY A 36 19.15 8.68 -0.28
N TYR A 37 20.41 9.00 -0.55
CA TYR A 37 21.06 10.17 0.05
C TYR A 37 20.52 11.46 -0.58
N ARG A 38 20.22 12.47 0.25
CA ARG A 38 19.83 13.80 -0.23
C ARG A 38 20.94 14.82 0.01
N GLU A 39 21.32 15.03 1.26
CA GLU A 39 22.38 15.96 1.68
C GLU A 39 22.87 15.65 3.09
N HIS A 40 23.90 16.34 3.57
CA HIS A 40 24.27 16.35 4.98
C HIS A 40 24.75 17.73 5.41
N ASP A 41 24.58 18.02 6.70
CA ASP A 41 25.07 19.23 7.35
C ASP A 41 25.82 18.88 8.65
N ALA A 42 26.24 19.90 9.39
CA ALA A 42 26.97 19.73 10.65
C ALA A 42 26.19 18.99 11.75
N ARG A 43 24.88 18.77 11.58
CA ARG A 43 23.98 18.14 12.55
C ARG A 43 23.45 16.79 12.08
N GLY A 44 23.61 16.41 10.81
CA GLY A 44 23.23 15.08 10.37
C GLY A 44 23.19 14.86 8.87
N VAL A 45 22.79 13.64 8.51
CA VAL A 45 22.57 13.19 7.14
C VAL A 45 21.07 13.16 6.86
N HIS A 46 20.67 13.81 5.78
CA HIS A 46 19.30 13.86 5.30
C HIS A 46 19.13 12.83 4.19
N LEU A 47 18.29 11.84 4.44
CA LEU A 47 17.94 10.78 3.48
C LEU A 47 16.55 11.03 2.90
N ALA A 48 16.25 10.37 1.78
CA ALA A 48 14.95 10.35 1.14
C ALA A 48 14.46 8.91 0.97
N CYS A 49 13.17 8.68 1.22
CA CYS A 49 12.49 7.47 0.77
C CYS A 49 11.88 7.74 -0.60
N LEU A 50 12.21 6.89 -1.57
CA LEU A 50 11.77 6.99 -2.95
C LEU A 50 11.03 5.71 -3.31
N GLY A 51 9.98 5.84 -4.11
CA GLY A 51 9.22 4.73 -4.64
C GLY A 51 8.25 5.23 -5.69
N THR A 52 8.03 4.43 -6.73
CA THR A 52 7.09 4.76 -7.81
C THR A 52 6.09 3.64 -7.91
N VAL A 53 4.88 3.90 -7.44
CA VAL A 53 3.79 2.92 -7.40
C VAL A 53 2.50 3.54 -7.94
N THR A 54 1.66 2.70 -8.55
CA THR A 54 0.28 3.04 -8.85
C THR A 54 -0.64 1.87 -8.49
N GLY A 55 -1.87 2.19 -8.10
CA GLY A 55 -2.89 1.22 -7.73
C GLY A 55 -4.01 1.17 -8.76
N GLN A 56 -4.51 -0.03 -9.06
CA GLN A 56 -5.65 -0.24 -9.93
C GLN A 56 -6.62 -1.29 -9.34
N ALA A 57 -7.91 -0.96 -9.29
CA ALA A 57 -8.96 -1.93 -9.05
C ALA A 57 -9.47 -2.46 -10.40
N ALA A 58 -8.99 -3.64 -10.80
CA ALA A 58 -9.40 -4.28 -12.06
C ALA A 58 -10.82 -4.84 -11.99
N THR A 59 -11.24 -5.27 -10.80
CA THR A 59 -12.59 -5.79 -10.52
C THR A 59 -13.12 -5.15 -9.24
N PRO A 60 -13.67 -3.92 -9.32
CA PRO A 60 -14.13 -3.17 -8.14
C PRO A 60 -15.19 -3.90 -7.31
N GLU A 61 -16.01 -4.74 -7.92
CA GLU A 61 -17.03 -5.55 -7.26
C GLU A 61 -16.47 -6.68 -6.39
N ALA A 62 -15.15 -6.95 -6.45
CA ALA A 62 -14.48 -7.96 -5.63
C ALA A 62 -14.17 -7.51 -4.19
N VAL A 63 -14.64 -6.33 -3.77
CA VAL A 63 -14.54 -5.83 -2.40
C VAL A 63 -15.89 -5.30 -1.89
N CYS A 64 -16.20 -5.62 -0.64
CA CYS A 64 -17.26 -5.00 0.13
C CYS A 64 -16.64 -4.08 1.18
N VAL A 65 -16.93 -2.78 1.13
CA VAL A 65 -16.49 -1.80 2.13
C VAL A 65 -17.48 -1.78 3.29
N LEU A 66 -16.95 -1.91 4.50
CA LEU A 66 -17.69 -1.85 5.76
C LEU A 66 -17.48 -0.47 6.38
N ARG A 67 -18.56 0.18 6.81
CA ARG A 67 -18.51 1.48 7.50
C ARG A 67 -18.69 1.26 9.00
N GLY A 68 -17.89 1.97 9.81
CA GLY A 68 -18.07 2.09 11.25
C GLY A 68 -19.20 3.03 11.64
#